data_AF-A0A7V9CMW8-F1
#
_entry.id   AF-A0A7V9CMW8-F1
#
_cell.length_a   1.000
_cell.length_b   1.000
_cell.length_c   1.000
_cell.angle_alpha   90.00
_cell.angle_beta   90.00
_cell.angle_gamma   90.00
#
_symmetry.space_group_name_H-M   'P 1'
#
loop_
_entity.id
_entity.type
_entity.pdbx_description
1 polymer ?
#
loop_
_entity_poly.entity_id
_entity_poly.type
_entity_poly.pdbx_seq_one_letter_code
_entity_poly.pdbx_strand_id
1 'polypeptide(L)'
;MFEGNRDALDELDPGTIPADIEAALGDQRSEPHQTVASYGSGTGGAGPMFHGHGSRKDVVDKDTERYFRAVDRAIIAQFSKPSGLPLVLAALPEHQPVFRSLTQNAALLEPGVEGNPESMSAEQLRDASWRAVEPQYLQRLAELSEAFTTSVAYQRATSDLAEAARAAFEGRVSHLIVEADRVRAGRIDAATGGIVDLPLDDPEVGDMLDDLAEAVLRTGGDVVVAPKERMPSESGLAAILRY
;
A
#
# COMPACT_ATOMS: atom_id res chain seq x y z
N MET A 1 -3.63 8.54 9.67
CA MET A 1 -3.20 7.50 8.70
C MET A 1 -3.28 8.13 7.32
N PHE A 2 -2.52 7.68 6.32
CA PHE A 2 -2.56 8.28 4.98
C PHE A 2 -2.72 7.21 3.90
N GLU A 3 -3.39 7.58 2.81
CA GLU A 3 -3.44 6.84 1.55
C GLU A 3 -3.03 7.78 0.43
N GLY A 4 -2.38 7.27 -0.60
CA GLY A 4 -2.05 8.09 -1.75
C GLY A 4 -1.13 7.41 -2.74
N ASN A 5 -0.57 8.21 -3.62
CA ASN A 5 0.25 7.79 -4.74
C ASN A 5 1.55 8.61 -4.80
N ARG A 6 2.22 8.58 -5.95
CA ARG A 6 3.46 9.34 -6.18
C ARG A 6 3.28 10.84 -5.96
N ASP A 7 2.10 11.37 -6.22
CA ASP A 7 1.86 12.80 -6.38
C ASP A 7 1.17 13.42 -5.15
N ALA A 8 0.29 12.66 -4.49
CA ALA A 8 -0.50 13.12 -3.35
C ALA A 8 -0.61 12.08 -2.23
N LEU A 9 -0.82 12.59 -1.00
CA LEU A 9 -1.22 11.82 0.18
C LEU A 9 -2.45 12.49 0.79
N ASP A 10 -3.49 11.69 1.03
CA ASP A 10 -4.73 12.07 1.67
C ASP A 10 -4.81 11.44 3.06
N GLU A 11 -5.27 12.23 4.03
CA GLU A 11 -5.47 11.73 5.39
C GLU A 11 -6.72 10.83 5.47
N LEU A 12 -6.55 9.66 6.06
CA LEU A 12 -7.61 8.71 6.30
C LEU A 12 -8.09 8.78 7.75
N ASP A 13 -9.41 8.64 7.93
CA ASP A 13 -10.01 8.39 9.23
C ASP A 13 -9.46 7.07 9.81
N PRO A 14 -8.79 7.10 10.97
CA PRO A 14 -8.22 5.90 11.58
C PRO A 14 -9.27 4.90 12.07
N GLY A 15 -10.56 5.28 12.14
CA GLY A 15 -11.65 4.39 12.52
C GLY A 15 -11.44 3.76 13.90
N THR A 16 -11.29 2.44 13.95
CA THR A 16 -11.12 1.68 15.21
C THR A 16 -9.65 1.45 15.60
N ILE A 17 -8.69 2.05 14.89
CA ILE A 17 -7.27 1.97 15.28
C ILE A 17 -7.08 2.71 16.61
N PRO A 18 -6.54 2.07 17.66
CA PRO A 18 -6.26 2.75 18.93
C PRO A 18 -5.23 3.86 18.75
N ALA A 19 -5.50 5.05 19.28
CA ALA A 19 -4.59 6.20 19.20
C ALA A 19 -3.37 6.06 20.13
N ASP A 20 -3.50 5.30 21.22
CA ASP A 20 -2.46 5.09 22.21
C ASP A 20 -2.64 3.76 22.98
N ILE A 21 -1.71 3.49 23.89
CA ILE A 21 -1.71 2.30 24.75
C ILE A 21 -2.94 2.25 25.66
N GLU A 22 -3.44 3.40 26.12
CA GLU A 22 -4.62 3.45 27.00
C GLU A 22 -5.89 3.07 26.24
N ALA A 23 -6.07 3.61 25.04
CA ALA A 23 -7.17 3.24 24.14
C ALA A 23 -7.13 1.75 23.75
N ALA A 24 -5.93 1.18 23.60
CA ALA A 24 -5.79 -0.24 23.22
C ALA A 24 -5.98 -1.22 24.38
N LEU A 25 -5.51 -0.87 25.58
CA LEU A 25 -5.43 -1.80 26.71
C LEU A 25 -6.43 -1.50 27.82
N GLY A 26 -6.95 -0.28 27.93
CA GLY A 26 -7.85 0.16 29.00
C GLY A 26 -7.34 -0.24 30.39
N ASP A 27 -8.17 -0.95 31.14
CA ASP A 27 -7.84 -1.48 32.48
C ASP A 27 -6.95 -2.73 32.48
N GLN A 28 -6.61 -3.30 31.31
CA GLN A 28 -5.78 -4.51 31.18
C GLN A 28 -4.27 -4.22 31.14
N ARG A 29 -3.87 -3.01 31.54
CA ARG A 29 -2.46 -2.62 31.65
C ARG A 29 -1.74 -3.52 32.63
N SER A 30 -0.51 -3.88 32.29
CA SER A 30 0.27 -4.73 33.18
C SER A 30 0.69 -3.89 34.40
N GLU A 31 0.12 -4.17 35.58
CA GLU A 31 0.57 -3.50 36.81
C GLU A 31 2.04 -3.88 37.10
N PRO A 32 2.93 -2.93 37.44
CA PRO A 32 4.26 -3.25 37.91
C PRO A 32 4.16 -3.95 39.27
N HIS A 33 4.13 -5.27 39.25
CA HIS A 33 4.12 -6.09 40.45
C HIS A 33 5.51 -6.00 41.10
N GLN A 34 5.66 -5.10 42.07
CA GLN A 34 6.66 -5.29 43.12
C GLN A 34 6.13 -6.40 44.02
N THR A 35 6.63 -7.62 43.86
CA THR A 35 6.45 -8.67 44.87
C THR A 35 7.11 -8.22 46.16
N VAL A 36 6.33 -7.65 47.08
CA VAL A 36 6.75 -7.42 48.47
C VAL A 36 6.64 -8.77 49.18
N ALA A 37 7.75 -9.52 49.22
CA ALA A 37 7.82 -10.71 50.05
C ALA A 37 7.86 -10.28 51.53
N SER A 38 6.82 -10.62 52.28
CA SER A 38 6.82 -10.54 53.75
C SER A 38 7.88 -11.49 54.31
N TYR A 39 8.87 -10.96 55.02
CA TYR A 39 9.92 -11.73 55.70
C TYR A 39 9.33 -12.63 56.80
N GLY A 40 9.27 -13.93 56.53
CA GLY A 40 9.17 -14.96 57.56
C GLY A 40 10.57 -15.33 58.05
N SER A 41 10.89 -15.00 59.30
CA SER A 41 12.13 -15.41 59.98
C SER A 41 12.21 -16.93 60.08
N GLY A 42 13.18 -17.54 59.40
CA GLY A 42 13.45 -18.98 59.45
C GLY A 42 14.94 -19.24 59.16
N THR A 43 15.65 -19.69 60.17
CA THR A 43 17.09 -19.99 60.16
C THR A 43 17.43 -21.22 59.33
N GLY A 44 18.29 -21.06 58.32
CA GLY A 44 19.16 -22.13 57.81
C GLY A 44 18.92 -22.57 56.36
N GLY A 45 19.92 -22.33 55.50
CA GLY A 45 20.18 -23.13 54.29
C GLY A 45 19.53 -22.63 53.00
N ALA A 46 20.38 -22.07 52.11
CA ALA A 46 20.15 -21.82 50.68
C ALA A 46 18.72 -21.36 50.29
N GLY A 47 18.45 -20.07 50.44
CA GLY A 47 17.24 -19.46 49.89
C GLY A 47 17.19 -19.60 48.36
N PRO A 48 16.02 -19.85 47.76
CA PRO A 48 15.88 -19.82 46.31
C PRO A 48 16.19 -18.40 45.82
N MET A 49 17.16 -18.26 44.91
CA MET A 49 17.41 -17.02 44.18
C MET A 49 16.22 -16.76 43.25
N PHE A 50 15.21 -16.07 43.78
CA PHE A 50 14.08 -15.61 42.98
C PHE A 50 14.52 -14.34 42.23
N HIS A 51 14.77 -14.45 40.93
CA HIS A 51 14.94 -13.30 40.05
C HIS A 51 13.59 -12.59 39.90
N GLY A 52 13.23 -11.77 40.87
CA GLY A 52 12.21 -10.72 40.70
C GLY A 52 12.76 -9.63 39.78
N HIS A 53 12.78 -9.90 38.48
CA HIS A 53 13.06 -8.92 37.43
C HIS A 53 11.85 -8.86 36.50
N GLY A 54 10.72 -8.38 37.04
CA GLY A 54 9.74 -7.67 36.23
C GLY A 54 10.04 -6.19 36.41
N SER A 55 11.11 -5.71 35.79
CA SER A 55 11.46 -4.30 35.86
C SER A 55 10.34 -3.48 35.20
N ARG A 56 10.16 -2.22 35.61
CA ARG A 56 9.20 -1.30 34.97
C ARG A 56 9.34 -1.25 33.44
N LYS A 57 10.54 -1.54 32.94
CA LYS A 57 10.86 -1.66 31.52
C LYS A 57 10.17 -2.88 30.88
N ASP A 58 10.22 -4.06 31.49
CA ASP A 58 9.59 -5.28 30.96
C ASP A 58 8.06 -5.16 30.85
N VAL A 59 7.45 -4.36 31.72
CA VAL A 59 6.02 -4.01 31.68
C VAL A 59 5.71 -3.07 30.51
N VAL A 60 6.51 -2.02 30.33
CA VAL A 60 6.36 -1.06 29.23
C VAL A 60 6.57 -1.77 27.88
N ASP A 61 7.54 -2.66 27.78
CA ASP A 61 7.82 -3.44 26.56
C ASP A 61 6.61 -4.33 26.21
N LYS A 62 6.04 -5.06 27.18
CA LYS A 62 4.84 -5.89 26.96
C LYS A 62 3.60 -5.10 26.56
N ASP A 63 3.35 -3.96 27.21
CA ASP A 63 2.19 -3.14 26.88
C ASP A 63 2.37 -2.51 25.48
N THR A 64 3.59 -2.15 25.09
CA THR A 64 3.93 -1.69 23.73
C THR A 64 3.67 -2.78 22.69
N GLU A 65 4.12 -4.02 22.93
CA GLU A 65 3.85 -5.13 22.01
C GLU A 65 2.35 -5.40 21.84
N ARG A 66 1.58 -5.36 22.95
CA ARG A 66 0.12 -5.54 22.90
C ARG A 66 -0.56 -4.43 22.10
N TYR A 67 -0.13 -3.19 22.30
CA TYR A 67 -0.59 -2.04 21.52
C TYR A 67 -0.32 -2.24 20.03
N PHE A 68 0.91 -2.58 19.64
CA PHE A 68 1.26 -2.83 18.24
C PHE A 68 0.45 -3.98 17.62
N ARG A 69 0.17 -5.05 18.36
CA ARG A 69 -0.72 -6.13 17.89
C ARG A 69 -2.16 -5.66 17.70
N ALA A 70 -2.66 -4.77 18.54
CA ALA A 70 -4.00 -4.20 18.38
C ALA A 70 -4.07 -3.31 17.13
N VAL A 71 -3.08 -2.44 16.95
CA VAL A 71 -2.92 -1.59 15.75
C VAL A 71 -2.83 -2.45 14.49
N ASP A 72 -1.98 -3.48 14.47
CA ASP A 72 -1.80 -4.39 13.32
C ASP A 72 -3.11 -5.06 12.90
N ARG A 73 -3.86 -5.62 13.85
CA ARG A 73 -5.16 -6.25 13.57
C ARG A 73 -6.17 -5.26 13.01
N ALA A 74 -6.21 -4.05 13.57
CA ALA A 74 -7.11 -2.99 13.13
C ALA A 74 -6.77 -2.54 11.70
N ILE A 75 -5.49 -2.39 11.36
CA ILE A 75 -5.01 -2.03 10.01
C ILE A 75 -5.34 -3.13 9.01
N ILE A 76 -5.05 -4.40 9.34
CA ILE A 76 -5.34 -5.54 8.45
C ILE A 76 -6.82 -5.62 8.12
N ALA A 77 -7.70 -5.48 9.11
CA ALA A 77 -9.13 -5.66 8.95
C ALA A 77 -9.80 -4.49 8.20
N GLN A 78 -9.42 -3.25 8.51
CA GLN A 78 -10.08 -2.06 7.98
C GLN A 78 -9.48 -1.59 6.64
N PHE A 79 -8.19 -1.79 6.41
CA PHE A 79 -7.49 -1.17 5.28
C PHE A 79 -6.83 -2.20 4.38
N SER A 80 -5.88 -3.01 4.89
CA SER A 80 -5.05 -3.84 4.01
C SER A 80 -5.83 -4.96 3.30
N LYS A 81 -6.81 -5.61 3.96
CA LYS A 81 -7.64 -6.63 3.30
C LYS A 81 -8.64 -6.04 2.31
N PRO A 82 -9.37 -4.95 2.63
CA PRO A 82 -10.29 -4.36 1.66
C PRO A 82 -9.60 -3.73 0.46
N SER A 83 -8.47 -3.05 0.64
CA SER A 83 -7.80 -2.32 -0.44
C SER A 83 -6.85 -3.19 -1.26
N GLY A 84 -6.17 -4.15 -0.62
CA GLY A 84 -5.08 -4.92 -1.26
C GLY A 84 -3.84 -4.07 -1.59
N LEU A 85 -3.78 -2.82 -1.12
CA LEU A 85 -2.67 -1.90 -1.40
C LEU A 85 -1.44 -2.20 -0.53
N PRO A 86 -0.23 -1.93 -1.04
CA PRO A 86 0.99 -1.94 -0.24
C PRO A 86 0.89 -1.00 0.99
N LEU A 87 1.45 -1.42 2.12
CA LEU A 87 1.49 -0.66 3.35
C LEU A 87 2.94 -0.24 3.65
N VAL A 88 3.16 1.04 3.90
CA VAL A 88 4.45 1.59 4.32
C VAL A 88 4.38 1.97 5.80
N LEU A 89 5.32 1.47 6.60
CA LEU A 89 5.45 1.88 8.01
C LEU A 89 6.28 3.15 8.11
N ALA A 90 5.68 4.22 8.66
CA ALA A 90 6.37 5.45 9.04
C ALA A 90 6.46 5.53 10.57
N ALA A 91 7.66 5.33 11.12
CA ALA A 91 7.87 5.34 12.55
C ALA A 91 9.33 5.61 12.94
N LEU A 92 9.53 5.97 14.20
CA LEU A 92 10.86 6.10 14.80
C LEU A 92 11.65 4.78 14.65
N PRO A 93 12.98 4.84 14.41
CA PRO A 93 13.81 3.66 14.19
C PRO A 93 13.72 2.62 15.32
N GLU A 94 13.58 3.04 16.58
CA GLU A 94 13.46 2.09 17.70
C GLU A 94 12.17 1.25 17.68
N HIS A 95 11.10 1.71 17.04
CA HIS A 95 9.80 1.02 17.03
C HIS A 95 9.62 0.10 15.82
N GLN A 96 10.31 0.37 14.71
CA GLN A 96 10.12 -0.42 13.48
C GLN A 96 10.48 -1.90 13.63
N PRO A 97 11.64 -2.29 14.21
CA PRO A 97 11.98 -3.71 14.34
C PRO A 97 10.98 -4.47 15.21
N VAL A 98 10.49 -3.83 16.28
CA VAL A 98 9.50 -4.41 17.18
C VAL A 98 8.19 -4.62 16.44
N PHE A 99 7.66 -3.60 15.78
CA PHE A 99 6.41 -3.73 15.01
C PHE A 99 6.52 -4.80 13.91
N ARG A 100 7.61 -4.81 13.14
CA ARG A 100 7.87 -5.79 12.06
C ARG A 100 7.97 -7.22 12.56
N SER A 101 8.46 -7.44 13.78
CA SER A 101 8.50 -8.78 14.38
C SER A 101 7.12 -9.30 14.83
N LEU A 102 6.13 -8.42 14.97
CA LEU A 102 4.81 -8.72 15.53
C LEU A 102 3.70 -8.75 14.48
N THR A 103 3.83 -7.93 13.44
CA THR A 103 2.84 -7.77 12.38
C THR A 103 2.58 -9.07 11.63
N GLN A 104 1.31 -9.30 11.29
CA GLN A 104 0.89 -10.38 10.40
C GLN A 104 0.44 -9.85 9.04
N ASN A 105 0.71 -8.58 8.76
CA ASN A 105 0.25 -7.91 7.57
C ASN A 105 1.18 -8.18 6.39
N ALA A 106 0.77 -9.08 5.48
CA ALA A 106 1.53 -9.41 4.29
C ALA A 106 1.68 -8.23 3.30
N ALA A 107 0.86 -7.18 3.44
CA ALA A 107 0.98 -5.97 2.62
C ALA A 107 2.08 -5.02 3.11
N LEU A 108 2.64 -5.23 4.30
CA LEU A 108 3.70 -4.37 4.83
C LEU A 108 4.98 -4.54 4.01
N LEU A 109 5.46 -3.43 3.44
CA LEU A 109 6.71 -3.39 2.71
C LEU A 109 7.90 -3.45 3.66
N GLU A 110 8.95 -4.16 3.23
CA GLU A 110 10.23 -4.20 3.94
C GLU A 110 10.84 -2.80 4.10
N PRO A 111 10.96 -1.97 3.04
CA PRO A 111 11.27 -0.56 3.21
C PRO A 111 10.19 0.20 3.99
N GLY A 112 10.61 1.11 4.86
CA GLY A 112 9.73 2.01 5.61
C GLY A 112 10.28 3.43 5.64
N VAL A 113 9.51 4.35 6.23
CA VAL A 113 9.93 5.72 6.49
C VAL A 113 10.45 5.83 7.92
N GLU A 114 11.76 6.02 8.05
CA GLU A 114 12.40 6.22 9.36
C GLU A 114 12.28 7.68 9.81
N GLY A 115 11.67 7.89 10.98
CA GLY A 115 11.52 9.21 11.59
C GLY A 115 10.18 9.41 12.27
N ASN A 116 9.98 10.57 12.90
CA ASN A 116 8.68 10.92 13.44
C ASN A 116 7.79 11.49 12.32
N PRO A 117 6.72 10.78 11.89
CA PRO A 117 5.83 11.28 10.84
C PRO A 117 5.15 12.60 11.22
N GLU A 118 4.90 12.86 12.50
CA GLU A 118 4.29 14.12 12.98
C GLU A 118 5.22 15.34 12.81
N SER A 119 6.52 15.10 12.65
CA SER A 119 7.51 16.16 12.42
C SER A 119 7.76 16.45 10.93
N MET A 120 7.19 15.64 10.03
CA MET A 120 7.33 15.78 8.59
C MET A 120 6.15 16.57 8.01
N SER A 121 6.40 17.39 7.00
CA SER A 121 5.31 17.89 6.17
C SER A 121 4.69 16.75 5.35
N ALA A 122 3.44 16.93 4.89
CA ALA A 122 2.79 15.96 3.99
C ALA A 122 3.65 15.66 2.74
N GLU A 123 4.32 16.67 2.20
CA GLU A 123 5.22 16.55 1.06
C GLU A 123 6.46 15.69 1.37
N GLN A 124 7.10 15.92 2.52
CA GLN A 124 8.25 15.14 2.96
C GLN A 124 7.88 13.67 3.21
N LEU A 125 6.71 13.44 3.82
CA LEU A 125 6.19 12.10 4.07
C LEU A 125 5.88 11.39 2.75
N ARG A 126 5.24 12.07 1.80
CA ARG A 126 4.98 11.54 0.44
C ARG A 126 6.27 11.13 -0.25
N ASP A 127 7.25 12.01 -0.30
CA ASP A 127 8.53 11.73 -0.97
C ASP A 127 9.27 10.55 -0.33
N ALA A 128 9.25 10.46 1.01
CA ALA A 128 9.88 9.36 1.72
C ALA A 128 9.13 8.04 1.49
N SER A 129 7.80 8.06 1.51
CA SER A 129 6.96 6.90 1.20
C SER A 129 7.14 6.44 -0.24
N TRP A 130 7.22 7.35 -1.21
CA TRP A 130 7.46 6.99 -2.60
C TRP A 130 8.79 6.28 -2.78
N ARG A 131 9.88 6.76 -2.15
CA ARG A 131 11.19 6.06 -2.20
C ARG A 131 11.14 4.63 -1.65
N ALA A 132 10.24 4.36 -0.70
CA ALA A 132 10.04 3.02 -0.17
C ALA A 132 9.27 2.11 -1.15
N VAL A 133 8.29 2.65 -1.89
CA VAL A 133 7.43 1.92 -2.83
C VAL A 133 8.05 1.75 -4.22
N GLU A 134 8.81 2.75 -4.67
CA GLU A 134 9.33 2.87 -6.03
C GLU A 134 10.07 1.61 -6.54
N PRO A 135 10.96 0.95 -5.77
CA PRO A 135 11.65 -0.26 -6.25
C PRO A 135 10.69 -1.40 -6.62
N GLN A 136 9.65 -1.63 -5.81
CA GLN A 136 8.68 -2.68 -6.06
C GLN A 136 7.77 -2.32 -7.24
N TYR A 137 7.36 -1.05 -7.34
CA TYR A 137 6.63 -0.54 -8.50
C TYR A 137 7.42 -0.75 -9.80
N LEU A 138 8.71 -0.37 -9.82
CA LEU A 138 9.58 -0.54 -10.98
C LEU A 138 9.77 -2.00 -11.37
N GLN A 139 9.91 -2.90 -10.38
CA GLN A 139 9.97 -4.33 -10.63
C GLN A 139 8.66 -4.84 -11.27
N ARG A 140 7.50 -4.52 -10.69
CA ARG A 140 6.19 -4.92 -11.22
C ARG A 140 5.99 -4.40 -12.65
N LEU A 141 6.39 -3.16 -12.93
CA LEU A 141 6.30 -2.57 -14.26
C LEU A 141 7.19 -3.31 -15.27
N ALA A 142 8.42 -3.69 -14.88
CA ALA A 142 9.31 -4.45 -15.75
C ALA A 142 8.72 -5.83 -16.08
N GLU A 143 8.17 -6.54 -15.09
CA GLU A 143 7.51 -7.84 -15.27
C GLU A 143 6.29 -7.74 -16.20
N LEU A 144 5.47 -6.70 -16.05
CA LEU A 144 4.32 -6.45 -16.92
C LEU A 144 4.75 -6.13 -18.36
N SER A 145 5.80 -5.32 -18.54
CA SER A 145 6.35 -5.01 -19.86
C SER A 145 6.91 -6.25 -20.58
N GLU A 146 7.55 -7.15 -19.84
CA GLU A 146 7.99 -8.45 -20.37
C GLU A 146 6.80 -9.36 -20.74
N ALA A 147 5.80 -9.43 -19.86
CA ALA A 147 4.57 -10.18 -20.10
C ALA A 147 3.81 -9.67 -21.33
N PHE A 148 3.75 -8.36 -21.53
CA PHE A 148 3.20 -7.74 -22.74
C PHE A 148 3.97 -8.20 -23.98
N THR A 149 5.30 -8.08 -23.96
CA THR A 149 6.17 -8.46 -25.09
C THR A 149 5.97 -9.93 -25.48
N THR A 150 5.86 -10.82 -24.49
CA THR A 150 5.59 -12.24 -24.73
C THR A 150 4.17 -12.47 -25.28
N SER A 151 3.18 -11.75 -24.75
CA SER A 151 1.78 -11.89 -25.15
C SER A 151 1.51 -11.40 -26.59
N VAL A 152 2.28 -10.43 -27.09
CA VAL A 152 2.22 -10.00 -28.50
C VAL A 152 2.49 -11.18 -29.44
N ALA A 153 3.48 -12.02 -29.15
CA ALA A 153 3.81 -13.19 -29.97
C ALA A 153 2.67 -14.23 -30.04
N TYR A 154 1.79 -14.25 -29.04
CA TYR A 154 0.62 -15.12 -28.98
C TYR A 154 -0.69 -14.45 -29.41
N GLN A 155 -0.63 -13.22 -29.95
CA GLN A 155 -1.83 -12.42 -30.31
C GLN A 155 -2.76 -12.17 -29.11
N ARG A 156 -2.19 -12.06 -27.90
CA ARG A 156 -2.90 -11.80 -26.65
C ARG A 156 -2.49 -10.47 -26.03
N ALA A 157 -2.00 -9.54 -26.84
CA ALA A 157 -1.71 -8.19 -26.43
C ALA A 157 -1.83 -7.24 -27.62
N THR A 158 -2.19 -5.99 -27.34
CA THR A 158 -2.31 -4.94 -28.36
C THR A 158 -1.84 -3.59 -27.80
N SER A 159 -1.26 -2.78 -28.67
CA SER A 159 -0.97 -1.37 -28.43
C SER A 159 -1.80 -0.46 -29.35
N ASP A 160 -2.75 -1.04 -30.10
CA ASP A 160 -3.70 -0.28 -30.88
C ASP A 160 -4.86 0.18 -30.00
N LEU A 161 -5.20 1.47 -30.05
CA LEU A 161 -6.24 2.05 -29.20
C LEU A 161 -7.62 1.49 -29.53
N ALA A 162 -7.95 1.33 -30.82
CA ALA A 162 -9.29 0.86 -31.22
C ALA A 162 -9.50 -0.60 -30.82
N GLU A 163 -8.46 -1.43 -30.97
CA GLU A 163 -8.48 -2.80 -30.49
C GLU A 163 -8.56 -2.88 -28.96
N ALA A 164 -7.75 -2.08 -28.25
CA ALA A 164 -7.76 -2.02 -26.80
C ALA A 164 -9.11 -1.53 -26.25
N ALA A 165 -9.71 -0.50 -26.84
CA ALA A 165 -11.01 0.04 -26.46
C ALA A 165 -12.12 -1.01 -26.58
N ARG A 166 -12.17 -1.71 -27.72
CA ARG A 166 -13.12 -2.80 -27.92
C ARG A 166 -12.88 -3.95 -26.94
N ALA A 167 -11.62 -4.35 -26.73
CA ALA A 167 -11.29 -5.41 -25.78
C ALA A 167 -11.61 -5.01 -24.33
N ALA A 168 -11.43 -3.75 -23.95
CA ALA A 168 -11.78 -3.23 -22.63
C ALA A 168 -13.30 -3.27 -22.42
N PHE A 169 -14.08 -2.84 -23.42
CA PHE A 169 -15.53 -2.95 -23.41
C PHE A 169 -16.02 -4.41 -23.26
N GLU A 170 -15.38 -5.35 -23.97
CA GLU A 170 -15.66 -6.78 -23.87
C GLU A 170 -15.16 -7.43 -22.56
N GLY A 171 -14.49 -6.68 -21.68
CA GLY A 171 -13.89 -7.20 -20.44
C GLY A 171 -12.75 -8.19 -20.67
N ARG A 172 -12.08 -8.09 -21.82
CA ARG A 172 -10.99 -8.97 -22.24
C ARG A 172 -9.63 -8.47 -21.82
N VAL A 173 -9.49 -7.20 -21.42
CA VAL A 173 -8.21 -6.67 -20.94
C VAL A 173 -7.96 -7.17 -19.52
N SER A 174 -6.82 -7.81 -19.32
CA SER A 174 -6.33 -8.24 -18.01
C SER A 174 -5.51 -7.14 -17.34
N HIS A 175 -4.59 -6.53 -18.10
CA HIS A 175 -3.67 -5.50 -17.65
C HIS A 175 -3.55 -4.45 -18.73
N LEU A 176 -3.53 -3.18 -18.34
CA LEU A 176 -3.26 -2.04 -19.20
C LEU A 176 -2.11 -1.24 -18.62
N ILE A 177 -1.13 -0.93 -19.45
CA ILE A 177 -0.09 0.05 -19.14
C ILE A 177 -0.42 1.30 -19.96
N VAL A 178 -0.49 2.46 -19.32
CA VAL A 178 -0.69 3.77 -19.97
C VAL A 178 0.48 4.70 -19.69
N GLU A 179 0.83 5.53 -20.69
CA GLU A 179 1.91 6.50 -20.58
C GLU A 179 1.49 7.69 -19.70
N ALA A 180 2.31 8.02 -18.71
CA ALA A 180 2.12 9.19 -17.87
C ALA A 180 2.20 10.48 -18.70
N ASP A 181 1.38 11.47 -18.36
CA ASP A 181 1.36 12.82 -18.94
C ASP A 181 1.03 12.89 -20.44
N ARG A 182 0.72 11.76 -21.09
CA ARG A 182 0.37 11.73 -22.51
C ARG A 182 -1.12 11.88 -22.70
N VAL A 183 -1.53 13.02 -23.25
CA VAL A 183 -2.92 13.27 -23.62
C VAL A 183 -3.20 12.78 -25.04
N ARG A 184 -4.23 11.96 -25.21
CA ARG A 184 -4.75 11.59 -26.52
C ARG A 184 -6.16 12.13 -26.72
N ALA A 185 -6.25 13.27 -27.41
CA ALA A 185 -7.49 13.99 -27.63
C ALA A 185 -8.56 13.13 -28.31
N GLY A 186 -9.74 13.11 -27.69
CA GLY A 186 -10.89 12.35 -28.15
C GLY A 186 -11.66 11.79 -26.97
N ARG A 187 -12.55 10.85 -27.25
CA ARG A 187 -13.33 10.17 -26.23
C ARG A 187 -13.57 8.72 -26.60
N ILE A 188 -13.54 7.83 -25.62
CA ILE A 188 -14.02 6.45 -25.75
C ILE A 188 -15.37 6.35 -25.05
N ASP A 189 -16.40 5.93 -25.79
CA ASP A 189 -17.68 5.58 -25.20
C ASP A 189 -17.55 4.25 -24.45
N ALA A 190 -17.47 4.31 -23.12
CA ALA A 190 -17.36 3.13 -22.28
C ALA A 190 -18.55 2.15 -22.37
N ALA A 191 -19.69 2.55 -22.94
CA ALA A 191 -20.86 1.69 -23.14
C ALA A 191 -20.86 0.98 -24.50
N THR A 192 -20.01 1.38 -25.45
CA THR A 192 -19.98 0.80 -26.79
C THR A 192 -18.58 0.42 -27.28
N GLY A 193 -17.52 0.93 -26.64
CA GLY A 193 -16.14 0.85 -27.12
C GLY A 193 -15.86 1.74 -28.34
N GLY A 194 -16.80 2.60 -28.72
CA GLY A 194 -16.66 3.51 -29.86
C GLY A 194 -15.69 4.65 -29.57
N ILE A 195 -14.83 4.97 -30.54
CA ILE A 195 -13.92 6.12 -30.48
C ILE A 195 -14.56 7.31 -31.20
N VAL A 196 -14.53 8.46 -30.54
CA VAL A 196 -14.89 9.76 -31.11
C VAL A 196 -13.66 10.65 -31.06
N ASP A 197 -13.04 10.89 -32.21
CA ASP A 197 -11.95 11.85 -32.30
C ASP A 197 -12.52 13.27 -32.16
N LEU A 198 -12.04 14.01 -31.16
CA LEU A 198 -12.37 15.42 -30.93
C LEU A 198 -11.10 16.27 -31.12
N PRO A 199 -11.20 17.44 -31.77
CA PRO A 199 -10.05 18.31 -31.97
C PRO A 199 -9.60 18.94 -30.64
N LEU A 200 -8.29 19.05 -30.41
CA LEU A 200 -7.63 19.51 -29.17
C LEU A 200 -8.12 20.87 -28.61
N ASP A 201 -8.78 21.69 -29.43
CA ASP A 201 -9.33 22.99 -29.06
C ASP A 201 -10.79 22.94 -28.57
N ASP A 202 -11.41 21.76 -28.54
CA ASP A 202 -12.73 21.55 -27.94
C ASP A 202 -12.62 21.59 -26.40
N PRO A 203 -13.40 22.43 -25.70
CA PRO A 203 -13.44 22.44 -24.24
C PRO A 203 -13.94 21.11 -23.62
N GLU A 204 -14.55 20.22 -24.42
CA GLU A 204 -14.90 18.85 -24.03
C GLU A 204 -13.88 17.79 -24.50
N VAL A 205 -12.69 18.18 -24.99
CA VAL A 205 -11.63 17.19 -25.29
C VAL A 205 -11.25 16.44 -24.02
N GLY A 206 -11.61 15.16 -24.01
CA GLY A 206 -11.15 14.20 -23.02
C GLY A 206 -9.81 13.59 -23.42
N ASP A 207 -9.33 12.72 -22.54
CA ASP A 207 -8.18 11.87 -22.82
C ASP A 207 -8.65 10.43 -23.03
N MET A 208 -8.47 9.92 -24.25
CA MET A 208 -8.85 8.55 -24.57
C MET A 208 -8.03 7.51 -23.79
N LEU A 209 -6.84 7.84 -23.29
CA LEU A 209 -6.09 6.94 -22.43
C LEU A 209 -6.73 6.82 -21.04
N ASP A 210 -7.25 7.92 -20.50
CA ASP A 210 -8.00 7.93 -19.24
C ASP A 210 -9.32 7.17 -19.38
N ASP A 211 -10.09 7.44 -20.45
CA ASP A 211 -11.34 6.71 -20.71
C ASP A 211 -11.09 5.19 -20.86
N LEU A 212 -9.99 4.80 -21.50
CA LEU A 212 -9.60 3.40 -21.63
C LEU A 212 -9.25 2.79 -20.27
N ALA A 213 -8.48 3.49 -19.45
CA ALA A 213 -8.14 3.06 -18.10
C ALA A 213 -9.40 2.84 -17.24
N GLU A 214 -10.34 3.79 -17.28
CA GLU A 214 -11.62 3.66 -16.59
C GLU A 214 -12.42 2.43 -17.05
N ALA A 215 -12.47 2.19 -18.37
CA ALA A 215 -13.17 1.03 -18.93
C ALA A 215 -12.55 -0.31 -18.50
N VAL A 216 -11.21 -0.37 -18.44
CA VAL A 216 -10.49 -1.56 -17.97
C VAL A 216 -10.74 -1.81 -16.49
N LEU A 217 -10.64 -0.79 -15.63
CA LEU A 217 -10.93 -0.91 -14.20
C LEU A 217 -12.37 -1.38 -13.95
N ARG A 218 -13.34 -0.83 -14.70
CA ARG A 218 -14.76 -1.19 -14.58
C ARG A 218 -15.05 -2.65 -14.93
N THR A 219 -14.22 -3.26 -15.78
CA THR A 219 -14.34 -4.67 -16.18
C THR A 219 -13.39 -5.60 -15.41
N GLY A 220 -12.76 -5.07 -14.34
CA GLY A 220 -11.91 -5.82 -13.42
C GLY A 220 -10.53 -6.15 -13.99
N GLY A 221 -10.05 -5.38 -14.97
CA GLY A 221 -8.64 -5.40 -15.34
C GLY A 221 -7.83 -4.46 -14.46
N ASP A 222 -6.51 -4.66 -14.44
CA ASP A 222 -5.57 -3.81 -13.71
C ASP A 222 -4.99 -2.73 -14.63
N VAL A 223 -4.79 -1.52 -14.09
CA VAL A 223 -4.16 -0.41 -14.80
C VAL A 223 -2.89 0.01 -14.08
N VAL A 224 -1.82 0.23 -14.84
CA VAL A 224 -0.56 0.79 -14.36
C VAL A 224 -0.18 1.98 -15.22
N VAL A 225 0.08 3.12 -14.58
CA VAL A 225 0.63 4.30 -15.23
C VAL A 225 2.15 4.19 -15.23
N ALA A 226 2.80 4.46 -16.36
CA ALA A 226 4.24 4.32 -16.54
C ALA A 226 4.84 5.55 -17.23
N PRO A 227 6.04 6.01 -16.83
CA PRO A 227 6.73 7.07 -17.55
C PRO A 227 7.09 6.59 -18.97
N LYS A 228 7.15 7.53 -19.92
CA LYS A 228 7.42 7.25 -21.34
C LYS A 228 8.61 6.32 -21.57
N GLU A 229 9.71 6.50 -20.83
CA GLU A 229 10.94 5.72 -20.98
C GLU A 229 10.80 4.26 -20.54
N ARG A 230 9.69 3.91 -19.88
CA ARG A 230 9.37 2.57 -19.41
C ARG A 230 8.19 1.94 -20.15
N MET A 231 7.59 2.64 -21.10
CA MET A 231 6.51 2.11 -21.91
C MET A 231 7.02 0.99 -22.82
N PRO A 232 6.32 -0.16 -22.91
CA PRO A 232 6.68 -1.23 -23.83
C PRO A 232 6.19 -0.97 -25.26
N SER A 233 5.55 0.18 -25.52
CA SER A 233 5.08 0.60 -26.84
C SER A 233 5.18 2.11 -27.03
N GLU A 234 5.29 2.56 -28.28
CA GLU A 234 5.35 3.99 -28.65
C GLU A 234 3.96 4.66 -28.72
N SER A 235 2.88 3.88 -28.64
CA SER A 235 1.51 4.37 -28.83
C SER A 235 0.95 5.13 -27.62
N GLY A 236 1.60 4.98 -26.46
CA GLY A 236 1.10 5.48 -25.18
C GLY A 236 0.27 4.45 -24.41
N LEU A 237 0.02 3.26 -24.97
CA LEU A 237 -0.68 2.18 -24.28
C LEU A 237 -0.12 0.79 -24.59
N ALA A 238 -0.34 -0.15 -23.68
CA ALA A 238 -0.06 -1.57 -23.89
C ALA A 238 -1.06 -2.41 -23.09
N ALA A 239 -1.94 -3.12 -23.80
CA ALA A 239 -2.99 -3.94 -23.22
C ALA A 239 -2.66 -5.43 -23.36
N ILE A 240 -2.76 -6.20 -22.27
CA ILE A 240 -2.63 -7.66 -22.24
C ILE A 240 -4.02 -8.27 -22.10
N LEU A 241 -4.36 -9.22 -22.97
CA LEU A 241 -5.68 -9.82 -23.06
C LEU A 241 -5.78 -11.15 -22.29
N ARG A 242 -6.93 -11.36 -21.63
CA ARG A 242 -7.27 -12.58 -20.89
C ARG A 242 -7.42 -13.79 -21.80
N TYR A 243 -7.80 -13.62 -23.06
CA TYR A 243 -8.00 -14.65 -24.07
C TYR A 243 -8.10 -14.05 -25.47
#